data_AF-A0A2N2YYP9-F1
#
_entry.id   AF-A0A2N2YYP9-F1
#
_cell.length_a   1.000
_cell.length_b   1.000
_cell.length_c   1.000
_cell.angle_alpha   90.00
_cell.angle_beta   90.00
_cell.angle_gamma   90.00
#
_symmetry.space_group_name_H-M   'P 1'
#
loop_
_entity.id
_entity.type
_entity.pdbx_description
1 polymer ?
#
loop_
_entity_poly.entity_id
_entity_poly.type
_entity_poly.pdbx_seq_one_letter_code
_entity_poly.pdbx_strand_id
1 'polypeptide(L)'
;MSDKLRLSEVAVELNLGISTILEVLNLNGFIIEPLPNRKLSVEQYEIIEQYSLGILKTTMPKHEPPKILGKIELPTTQKKFSKFSSLEDLKLLRVKERVKTQIINKNEFGNSLNERGKKSFSSHKKELKFNSLEDLGQIRNLKKEFTSNNQSWNVGQIKDFNQNKGFGFVTCWGDGIDYFIHISNIKLRTINKTDFVVFLIRNSSKSHDKKEAFNLTSILDFDEDLDYLLELYSDYSDRKFRVALLSNPIIDYLRIAELELNNYNPNGTKVDFSVLLQNIILLLDNIISDSLSKGVTKLISEWAKLVPTGYHQILLWNTGILQQLPDIKTIKESFNDIEDPLIKTKIINAVPILSKISLLDFSLQNGLKKSTYYSNLFKIIESLIKEKSITIFDLEYDGHIIKEMAFSHNNNIETATTQNDIENLLLQFKEALLTTNSFIAGHNIEKFDIPILNERFEMPTEIGIIDTLCLETLLSPTLKSFALNTKHNAKDDVEHTKNLLTNQIIRLIHVSENQFKRFEKFIDSKFLKIIYQLRENISERNIELFKLLEIERDRYFIIKETGSTKAEEFRTFLNDKTSQPTFIITPKEFYPLLVELPNIQFSEDSGEYSKIIS
;
A
#
# COMPACT_ATOMS: atom_id res chain seq x y z
N MET A 1 5.10 -10.18 27.96
CA MET A 1 3.72 -10.43 28.44
C MET A 1 2.90 -10.76 27.21
N SER A 2 2.34 -11.97 27.13
CA SER A 2 1.56 -12.44 25.97
C SER A 2 0.27 -11.62 25.87
N ASP A 3 0.11 -10.89 24.76
CA ASP A 3 -1.13 -10.21 24.43
C ASP A 3 -2.21 -11.26 24.18
N LYS A 4 -3.15 -11.36 25.11
CA LYS A 4 -4.32 -12.23 24.99
C LYS A 4 -5.32 -11.58 24.03
N LEU A 5 -5.44 -12.12 22.82
CA LEU A 5 -6.38 -11.69 21.78
C LEU A 5 -7.83 -11.96 22.22
N ARG A 6 -8.76 -11.06 21.86
CA ARG A 6 -10.19 -11.24 22.14
C ARG A 6 -10.85 -12.11 21.07
N LEU A 7 -11.87 -12.86 21.47
CA LEU A 7 -12.65 -13.76 20.60
C LEU A 7 -13.20 -13.03 19.36
N SER A 8 -13.67 -11.79 19.51
CA SER A 8 -14.12 -10.98 18.37
C SER A 8 -12.99 -10.51 17.45
N GLU A 9 -11.81 -10.25 17.99
CA GLU A 9 -10.63 -9.86 17.20
C GLU A 9 -10.17 -11.04 16.36
N VAL A 10 -10.12 -12.24 16.95
CA VAL A 10 -9.77 -13.49 16.25
C VAL A 10 -10.82 -13.87 15.19
N ALA A 11 -12.11 -13.64 15.46
CA ALA A 11 -13.19 -13.82 14.48
C ALA A 11 -13.01 -12.94 13.24
N VAL A 12 -12.65 -11.67 13.44
CA VAL A 12 -12.40 -10.73 12.34
C VAL A 12 -11.10 -11.06 11.62
N GLU A 13 -10.04 -11.36 12.36
CA GLU A 13 -8.71 -11.66 11.83
C GLU A 13 -8.70 -12.89 10.93
N LEU A 14 -9.38 -13.96 11.36
CA LEU A 14 -9.43 -15.24 10.63
C LEU A 14 -10.66 -15.39 9.73
N ASN A 15 -11.50 -14.35 9.63
CA ASN A 15 -12.76 -14.35 8.87
C ASN A 15 -13.67 -15.54 9.20
N LEU A 16 -13.79 -15.87 10.50
CA LEU A 16 -14.61 -16.96 11.01
C LEU A 16 -15.76 -16.40 11.86
N GLY A 17 -16.92 -17.05 11.79
CA GLY A 17 -18.01 -16.78 12.72
C GLY A 17 -17.61 -17.17 14.15
N ILE A 18 -18.03 -16.38 15.14
CA ILE A 18 -17.80 -16.72 16.57
C ILE A 18 -18.34 -18.12 16.90
N SER A 19 -19.46 -18.51 16.30
CA SER A 19 -20.01 -19.87 16.43
C SER A 19 -19.05 -20.96 15.96
N THR A 20 -18.39 -20.75 14.81
CA THR A 20 -17.41 -21.69 14.25
C THR A 20 -16.17 -21.78 15.14
N ILE A 21 -15.70 -20.65 15.67
CA ILE A 21 -14.56 -20.63 16.60
C ILE A 21 -14.85 -21.44 17.86
N LEU A 22 -16.04 -21.25 18.45
CA LEU A 22 -16.44 -21.99 19.64
C LEU A 22 -16.59 -23.49 19.37
N GLU A 23 -17.09 -23.85 18.20
CA GLU A 23 -17.22 -25.25 17.78
C GLU A 23 -15.87 -25.94 17.62
N VAL A 24 -14.92 -25.29 16.93
CA VAL A 24 -13.55 -25.79 16.76
C VAL A 24 -12.86 -25.98 18.11
N LEU A 25 -12.99 -25.00 19.00
CA LEU A 25 -12.40 -25.06 20.33
C LEU A 25 -13.04 -26.18 21.18
N ASN A 26 -14.36 -26.32 21.12
CA ASN A 26 -15.08 -27.37 21.84
C ASN A 26 -14.69 -28.77 21.36
N LEU A 27 -14.54 -28.97 20.04
CA LEU A 27 -14.04 -30.22 19.46
C LEU A 27 -12.62 -30.57 19.89
N ASN A 28 -11.83 -29.56 20.28
CA ASN A 28 -10.47 -29.73 20.81
C ASN A 28 -10.42 -29.62 22.36
N GLY A 29 -11.55 -29.80 23.04
CA GLY A 29 -11.61 -29.92 24.51
C GLY A 29 -11.68 -28.59 25.28
N PHE A 30 -11.85 -27.45 24.59
CA PHE A 30 -11.96 -26.13 25.22
C PHE A 30 -13.42 -25.65 25.23
N ILE A 31 -14.01 -25.59 26.42
CA ILE A 31 -15.34 -25.00 26.63
C ILE A 31 -15.16 -23.51 26.94
N ILE A 32 -15.64 -22.65 26.05
CA ILE A 32 -15.54 -21.19 26.18
C ILE A 32 -16.91 -20.54 26.09
N GLU A 33 -17.16 -19.54 26.93
CA GLU A 33 -18.38 -18.74 26.87
C GLU A 33 -18.44 -17.88 25.58
N PRO A 34 -19.61 -17.75 24.94
CA PRO A 34 -19.78 -17.03 23.67
C PRO A 34 -19.81 -15.50 23.85
N LEU A 35 -18.83 -14.94 24.57
CA LEU A 35 -18.72 -13.50 24.81
C LEU A 35 -17.65 -12.90 23.88
N PRO A 36 -17.99 -11.90 23.04
CA PRO A 36 -17.06 -11.28 22.09
C PRO A 36 -15.74 -10.79 22.72
N ASN A 37 -15.81 -10.28 23.95
CA ASN A 37 -14.67 -9.77 24.70
C ASN A 37 -13.86 -10.84 25.46
N ARG A 38 -14.22 -12.13 25.31
CA ARG A 38 -13.52 -13.23 25.96
C ARG A 38 -12.11 -13.33 25.39
N LYS A 39 -11.12 -13.41 26.27
CA LYS A 39 -9.71 -13.58 25.90
C LYS A 39 -9.38 -15.04 25.63
N LEU A 40 -8.68 -15.30 24.54
CA LEU A 40 -8.18 -16.62 24.17
C LEU A 40 -6.73 -16.80 24.66
N SER A 41 -6.37 -18.04 25.00
CA SER A 41 -4.96 -18.41 25.20
C SER A 41 -4.25 -18.55 23.84
N VAL A 42 -2.92 -18.56 23.86
CA VAL A 42 -2.10 -18.79 22.66
C VAL A 42 -2.44 -20.14 22.01
N GLU A 43 -2.55 -21.20 22.82
CA GLU A 43 -2.95 -22.53 22.38
C GLU A 43 -4.34 -22.56 21.71
N GLN A 44 -5.31 -21.83 22.27
CA GLN A 44 -6.65 -21.71 21.67
C GLN A 44 -6.59 -20.98 20.32
N TYR A 45 -5.81 -19.91 20.23
CA TYR A 45 -5.61 -19.20 18.98
C TYR A 45 -4.94 -20.08 17.91
N GLU A 46 -3.88 -20.81 18.26
CA GLU A 46 -3.16 -21.70 17.34
C GLU A 46 -4.07 -22.80 16.77
N ILE A 47 -4.97 -23.36 17.57
CA ILE A 47 -5.95 -24.35 17.12
C ILE A 47 -6.93 -23.74 16.11
N ILE A 48 -7.43 -22.52 16.37
CA ILE A 48 -8.35 -21.82 15.47
C ILE A 48 -7.64 -21.42 14.18
N GLU A 49 -6.38 -20.98 14.27
CA GLU A 49 -5.53 -20.63 13.12
C GLU A 49 -5.25 -21.86 12.25
N GLN A 50 -4.92 -23.02 12.84
CA GLN A 50 -4.75 -24.27 12.10
C GLN A 50 -6.05 -24.73 11.41
N TYR A 51 -7.21 -24.50 12.04
CA TYR A 51 -8.50 -24.77 11.43
C TYR A 51 -8.82 -23.81 10.27
N SER A 52 -8.61 -22.51 10.44
CA SER A 52 -8.87 -21.52 9.38
C SER A 52 -7.97 -21.73 8.15
N LEU A 53 -6.78 -22.29 8.37
CA LEU A 53 -5.84 -22.69 7.32
C LEU A 53 -6.16 -24.06 6.69
N GLY A 54 -7.16 -24.79 7.19
CA GLY A 54 -7.55 -26.12 6.69
C GLY A 54 -6.57 -27.24 7.07
N ILE A 55 -5.66 -26.99 8.00
CA ILE A 55 -4.66 -27.96 8.50
C ILE A 55 -5.35 -28.95 9.46
N LEU A 56 -6.23 -28.46 10.33
CA LEU A 56 -7.09 -29.28 11.18
C LEU A 56 -8.39 -29.63 10.44
N LYS A 57 -8.57 -30.91 10.08
CA LYS A 57 -9.85 -31.43 9.58
C LYS A 57 -10.71 -31.94 10.74
N THR A 58 -11.76 -31.22 11.09
CA THR A 58 -12.81 -31.75 11.97
C THR A 58 -13.78 -32.60 11.15
N THR A 59 -13.70 -33.92 11.23
CA THR A 59 -14.71 -34.80 10.62
C THR A 59 -16.02 -34.69 11.40
N MET A 60 -17.02 -34.04 10.81
CA MET A 60 -18.38 -34.01 11.35
C MET A 60 -19.06 -35.38 11.19
N PRO A 61 -19.72 -35.94 12.22
CA PRO A 61 -20.79 -36.90 11.99
C PRO A 61 -21.94 -36.18 11.28
N LYS A 62 -22.34 -36.67 10.10
CA LYS A 62 -23.50 -36.15 9.36
C LYS A 62 -24.76 -36.31 10.22
N HIS A 63 -25.30 -35.21 10.73
CA HIS A 63 -26.70 -35.19 11.16
C HIS A 63 -27.57 -35.20 9.92
N GLU A 64 -28.34 -36.28 9.73
CA GLU A 64 -29.40 -36.31 8.73
C GLU A 64 -30.39 -35.16 8.99
N PRO A 65 -30.83 -34.43 7.95
CA PRO A 65 -31.88 -33.43 8.13
C PRO A 65 -33.15 -34.14 8.62
N PRO A 66 -33.91 -33.56 9.56
CA PRO A 66 -35.15 -34.17 10.01
C PRO A 66 -36.10 -34.32 8.81
N LYS A 67 -36.62 -35.54 8.63
CA LYS A 67 -37.70 -35.84 7.69
C LYS A 67 -38.85 -34.86 7.93
N ILE A 68 -39.09 -33.97 6.97
CA ILE A 68 -40.30 -33.13 6.96
C ILE A 68 -41.49 -34.04 6.62
N LEU A 69 -42.26 -34.38 7.64
CA LEU A 69 -43.61 -34.92 7.55
C LEU A 69 -44.59 -33.74 7.38
N GLY A 70 -45.26 -33.68 6.22
CA GLY A 70 -46.56 -33.03 6.06
C GLY A 70 -46.57 -31.50 5.86
N LYS A 71 -47.09 -31.07 4.71
CA LYS A 71 -47.56 -29.70 4.45
C LYS A 71 -48.70 -29.34 5.40
N ILE A 72 -48.61 -28.18 6.05
CA ILE A 72 -49.76 -27.45 6.58
C ILE A 72 -49.69 -26.03 6.01
N GLU A 73 -50.66 -25.67 5.17
CA GLU A 73 -50.86 -24.31 4.66
C GLU A 73 -51.70 -23.50 5.65
N LEU A 74 -51.25 -22.29 5.98
CA LEU A 74 -52.09 -21.24 6.57
C LEU A 74 -51.80 -19.88 5.90
N PRO A 75 -52.82 -19.01 5.80
CA PRO A 75 -52.95 -18.05 4.70
C PRO A 75 -52.24 -16.72 4.97
N THR A 76 -51.58 -16.18 3.94
CA THR A 76 -51.05 -14.80 3.92
C THR A 76 -52.07 -13.84 3.32
N THR A 77 -52.51 -12.86 4.11
CA THR A 77 -53.29 -11.71 3.66
C THR A 77 -52.40 -10.72 2.89
N GLN A 78 -52.68 -10.60 1.59
CA GLN A 78 -52.11 -9.57 0.72
C GLN A 78 -52.78 -8.21 0.98
N LYS A 79 -51.99 -7.15 1.17
CA LYS A 79 -52.38 -5.77 0.86
C LYS A 79 -51.62 -5.30 -0.38
N LYS A 80 -52.38 -5.12 -1.45
CA LYS A 80 -52.02 -4.38 -2.67
C LYS A 80 -51.73 -2.93 -2.34
N PHE A 81 -50.82 -2.29 -3.06
CA PHE A 81 -51.12 -1.04 -3.78
C PHE A 81 -50.18 -0.87 -4.98
N SER A 82 -50.64 -0.04 -5.91
CA SER A 82 -50.51 -0.08 -7.36
C SER A 82 -49.41 0.80 -7.95
N LYS A 83 -49.04 0.47 -9.21
CA LYS A 83 -48.27 1.26 -10.19
C LYS A 83 -48.83 2.68 -10.42
N PHE A 84 -47.94 3.60 -10.77
CA PHE A 84 -47.98 4.80 -11.67
C PHE A 84 -46.89 5.76 -11.16
N SER A 85 -46.13 6.57 -11.90
CA SER A 85 -45.71 6.73 -13.30
C SER A 85 -44.69 7.89 -13.31
N SER A 86 -43.83 7.92 -14.34
CA SER A 86 -43.16 9.12 -14.91
C SER A 86 -42.32 10.05 -14.01
N LEU A 87 -41.05 10.17 -14.41
CA LEU A 87 -40.20 11.35 -14.24
C LEU A 87 -40.93 12.57 -14.82
N GLU A 88 -41.39 13.46 -13.96
CA GLU A 88 -41.43 14.91 -14.19
C GLU A 88 -41.71 15.58 -12.84
N ASP A 89 -40.96 16.64 -12.56
CA ASP A 89 -41.02 17.52 -11.39
C ASP A 89 -40.47 17.02 -10.05
N LEU A 90 -39.18 17.33 -9.79
CA LEU A 90 -38.71 17.93 -8.53
C LEU A 90 -37.31 18.56 -8.71
N LYS A 91 -37.28 19.65 -9.49
CA LYS A 91 -36.25 20.70 -9.39
C LYS A 91 -36.76 21.74 -8.39
N LEU A 92 -36.13 21.90 -7.23
CA LEU A 92 -35.85 23.20 -6.59
C LEU A 92 -35.15 23.00 -5.24
N LEU A 93 -33.92 23.53 -5.09
CA LEU A 93 -33.36 24.23 -3.92
C LEU A 93 -31.83 24.16 -3.93
N ARG A 94 -31.20 25.04 -4.73
CA ARG A 94 -29.87 25.59 -4.39
C ARG A 94 -29.86 27.07 -4.72
N VAL A 95 -29.99 27.86 -3.67
CA VAL A 95 -29.64 29.29 -3.65
C VAL A 95 -28.15 29.36 -3.31
N LYS A 96 -27.35 30.00 -4.17
CA LYS A 96 -26.17 30.78 -3.76
C LYS A 96 -25.73 31.72 -4.91
N GLU A 97 -26.11 32.98 -4.70
CA GLU A 97 -25.33 34.22 -4.85
C GLU A 97 -24.57 34.53 -6.16
N ARG A 98 -25.10 35.58 -6.82
CA ARG A 98 -24.43 36.51 -7.74
C ARG A 98 -23.34 37.31 -7.01
N VAL A 99 -22.30 37.73 -7.73
CA VAL A 99 -21.89 39.12 -8.10
C VAL A 99 -20.40 38.98 -8.50
N LYS A 100 -19.80 39.46 -9.60
CA LYS A 100 -19.97 40.64 -10.47
C LYS A 100 -19.11 40.41 -11.73
N THR A 101 -19.55 40.87 -12.91
CA THR A 101 -18.64 41.18 -14.02
C THR A 101 -19.17 42.34 -14.85
N GLN A 102 -18.21 43.08 -15.41
CA GLN A 102 -18.30 44.22 -16.33
C GLN A 102 -18.59 45.56 -15.63
N ILE A 103 -18.01 46.71 -16.02
CA ILE A 103 -17.50 47.24 -17.29
C ILE A 103 -16.42 48.31 -16.88
N ILE A 104 -15.28 48.60 -17.55
CA ILE A 104 -15.09 49.59 -18.66
C ILE A 104 -13.58 49.72 -18.96
N ASN A 105 -13.26 49.59 -20.25
CA ASN A 105 -12.07 50.15 -20.92
C ASN A 105 -12.17 51.68 -21.02
N LYS A 106 -11.12 52.41 -20.62
CA LYS A 106 -10.65 53.66 -21.28
C LYS A 106 -9.47 54.27 -20.50
N ASN A 107 -8.30 54.34 -21.13
CA ASN A 107 -7.69 55.62 -21.53
C ASN A 107 -6.26 55.42 -22.06
N GLU A 108 -6.09 55.80 -23.33
CA GLU A 108 -4.89 56.40 -23.87
C GLU A 108 -4.55 57.67 -23.07
N PHE A 109 -3.26 57.93 -22.81
CA PHE A 109 -2.63 59.24 -22.98
C PHE A 109 -1.12 59.10 -22.79
N GLY A 110 -0.36 59.45 -23.84
CA GLY A 110 1.09 59.45 -23.83
C GLY A 110 1.72 60.67 -23.17
N ASN A 111 3.03 60.53 -22.95
CA ASN A 111 4.10 61.53 -22.95
C ASN A 111 3.83 62.93 -22.38
N SER A 112 4.47 63.26 -21.26
CA SER A 112 5.56 64.26 -21.27
C SER A 112 6.35 64.30 -19.95
N LEU A 113 7.68 64.33 -20.10
CA LEU A 113 8.68 65.10 -19.34
C LEU A 113 8.65 65.11 -17.80
N ASN A 114 9.66 64.51 -17.17
CA ASN A 114 10.79 65.29 -16.64
C ASN A 114 11.94 64.40 -16.15
N GLU A 115 13.10 64.58 -16.78
CA GLU A 115 14.40 64.24 -16.22
C GLU A 115 14.69 65.11 -14.99
N ARG A 116 15.24 64.50 -13.93
CA ARG A 116 16.35 65.07 -13.13
C ARG A 116 16.87 64.05 -12.11
N GLY A 117 17.95 63.38 -12.52
CA GLY A 117 19.12 63.02 -11.73
C GLY A 117 18.95 62.27 -10.39
N LYS A 118 19.54 61.06 -10.31
CA LYS A 118 20.89 60.86 -9.74
C LYS A 118 21.17 59.36 -9.53
N LYS A 119 22.27 58.91 -10.15
CA LYS A 119 23.22 57.85 -9.75
C LYS A 119 22.62 56.51 -9.28
N SER A 120 22.48 55.56 -10.20
CA SER A 120 22.42 54.13 -9.88
C SER A 120 23.84 53.58 -9.67
N PHE A 121 24.08 53.03 -8.48
CA PHE A 121 25.19 52.12 -8.21
C PHE A 121 24.88 50.76 -8.84
N SER A 122 25.80 50.25 -9.66
CA SER A 122 25.75 48.89 -10.18
C SER A 122 26.21 47.91 -9.09
N SER A 123 25.37 46.95 -8.71
CA SER A 123 25.81 45.76 -7.98
C SER A 123 25.61 44.52 -8.87
N HIS A 124 26.73 43.86 -9.16
CA HIS A 124 26.78 42.58 -9.86
C HIS A 124 26.09 41.51 -9.01
N LYS A 125 25.04 40.87 -9.54
CA LYS A 125 24.53 39.60 -9.03
C LYS A 125 25.52 38.49 -9.43
N LYS A 126 26.20 37.90 -8.44
CA LYS A 126 26.86 36.60 -8.60
C LYS A 126 25.91 35.52 -8.10
N GLU A 127 25.51 34.62 -8.99
CA GLU A 127 24.82 33.37 -8.62
C GLU A 127 25.78 32.49 -7.81
N LEU A 128 25.37 32.08 -6.61
CA LEU A 128 26.08 31.13 -5.76
C LEU A 128 25.54 29.73 -6.07
N LYS A 129 26.42 28.83 -6.53
CA LYS A 129 26.17 27.38 -6.63
C LYS A 129 26.80 26.70 -5.42
N PHE A 130 26.03 25.89 -4.70
CA PHE A 130 26.50 25.12 -3.55
C PHE A 130 27.02 23.76 -4.01
N ASN A 131 28.27 23.41 -3.67
CA ASN A 131 28.94 22.19 -4.15
C ASN A 131 29.30 21.18 -3.04
N SER A 132 29.10 21.47 -1.74
CA SER A 132 29.36 20.52 -0.67
C SER A 132 28.62 20.82 0.66
N LEU A 133 28.47 19.80 1.52
CA LEU A 133 27.92 19.92 2.88
C LEU A 133 28.80 20.76 3.82
N GLU A 134 30.10 20.87 3.51
CA GLU A 134 31.06 21.66 4.30
C GLU A 134 30.95 23.17 4.04
N ASP A 135 30.50 23.57 2.84
CA ASP A 135 30.29 24.98 2.48
C ASP A 135 29.15 25.63 3.29
N LEU A 136 28.18 24.84 3.76
CA LEU A 136 27.06 25.32 4.59
C LEU A 136 27.49 25.62 6.03
N GLY A 137 28.48 24.89 6.56
CA GLY A 137 28.98 25.06 7.93
C GLY A 137 29.83 26.32 8.14
N GLN A 138 30.52 26.81 7.11
CA GLN A 138 31.40 27.99 7.20
C GLN A 138 30.63 29.33 7.33
N ILE A 139 29.35 29.37 6.96
CA ILE A 139 28.49 30.55 7.09
C ILE A 139 28.23 30.90 8.57
N ARG A 140 28.34 29.92 9.48
CA ARG A 140 28.07 30.08 10.92
C ARG A 140 29.04 31.03 11.62
N ASN A 141 30.27 31.16 11.12
CA ASN A 141 31.32 31.97 11.76
C ASN A 141 31.45 33.39 11.18
N LEU A 142 30.98 33.64 9.95
CA LEU A 142 31.11 34.95 9.30
C LEU A 142 30.00 35.94 9.69
N LYS A 143 28.89 35.48 10.29
CA LYS A 143 27.72 36.32 10.60
C LYS A 143 27.76 37.04 11.96
N LYS A 144 28.71 36.73 12.85
CA LYS A 144 28.82 37.42 14.15
C LYS A 144 29.46 38.82 14.07
N GLU A 145 29.95 39.24 12.90
CA GLU A 145 30.70 40.51 12.77
C GLU A 145 30.01 41.61 11.95
N PHE A 146 28.78 41.40 11.42
CA PHE A 146 28.11 42.39 10.57
C PHE A 146 26.64 42.64 10.92
N THR A 147 26.39 43.32 12.03
CA THR A 147 25.17 44.16 12.24
C THR A 147 25.48 45.29 13.23
N SER A 148 26.10 46.36 12.72
CA SER A 148 26.20 47.63 13.46
C SER A 148 25.12 48.60 13.00
N ASN A 149 23.92 48.48 13.59
CA ASN A 149 23.00 49.61 13.76
C ASN A 149 22.46 49.53 15.19
N ASN A 150 22.74 50.57 15.99
CA ASN A 150 22.61 50.63 17.45
C ASN A 150 21.15 50.71 17.98
N GLN A 151 20.22 49.88 17.50
CA GLN A 151 18.89 49.74 18.10
C GLN A 151 18.63 48.29 18.47
N SER A 152 18.57 48.01 19.78
CA SER A 152 18.23 46.70 20.31
C SER A 152 16.71 46.56 20.35
N TRP A 153 16.14 45.98 19.29
CA TRP A 153 14.74 45.58 19.27
C TRP A 153 14.43 44.56 20.36
N ASN A 154 13.20 44.61 20.87
CA ASN A 154 12.66 43.67 21.84
C ASN A 154 11.35 43.11 21.31
N VAL A 155 11.06 41.85 21.64
CA VAL A 155 9.81 41.17 21.32
C VAL A 155 9.03 40.90 22.60
N GLY A 156 7.71 40.93 22.51
CA GLY A 156 6.84 40.60 23.63
C GLY A 156 5.39 40.42 23.22
N GLN A 157 4.55 40.25 24.24
CA GLN A 157 3.11 40.12 24.07
C GLN A 157 2.36 41.16 24.90
N ILE A 158 1.31 41.73 24.32
CA ILE A 158 0.47 42.70 25.03
C ILE A 158 -0.27 42.02 26.17
N LYS A 159 0.00 42.48 27.40
CA LYS A 159 -0.61 41.95 28.62
C LYS A 159 -1.99 42.54 28.87
N ASP A 160 -2.11 43.86 28.71
CA ASP A 160 -3.37 44.59 28.78
C ASP A 160 -3.22 45.94 28.08
N PHE A 161 -4.28 46.42 27.44
CA PHE A 161 -4.31 47.75 26.82
C PHE A 161 -5.71 48.34 26.87
N ASN A 162 -5.86 49.49 27.52
CA ASN A 162 -7.14 50.17 27.62
C ASN A 162 -7.24 51.23 26.52
N GLN A 163 -8.00 50.93 25.46
CA GLN A 163 -8.17 51.83 24.32
C GLN A 163 -8.77 53.20 24.71
N ASN A 164 -9.70 53.22 25.68
CA ASN A 164 -10.33 54.46 26.14
C ASN A 164 -9.36 55.36 26.92
N LYS A 165 -8.43 54.75 27.66
CA LYS A 165 -7.43 55.49 28.45
C LYS A 165 -6.12 55.74 27.70
N GLY A 166 -5.91 55.05 26.57
CA GLY A 166 -4.72 55.19 25.74
C GLY A 166 -3.42 54.68 26.39
N PHE A 167 -3.49 53.72 27.31
CA PHE A 167 -2.29 53.13 27.91
C PHE A 167 -2.49 51.65 28.26
N GLY A 168 -1.37 50.94 28.43
CA GLY A 168 -1.33 49.52 28.77
C GLY A 168 0.06 49.02 29.14
N PHE A 169 0.25 47.71 29.06
CA PHE A 169 1.50 47.01 29.38
C PHE A 169 1.81 45.91 28.37
N VAL A 170 3.10 45.78 28.02
CA VAL A 170 3.66 44.66 27.24
C VAL A 170 4.61 43.88 28.12
N THR A 171 4.49 42.55 28.11
CA THR A 171 5.46 41.67 28.74
C THR A 171 6.56 41.38 27.72
N CYS A 172 7.77 41.83 28.00
CA CYS A 172 8.95 41.53 27.18
C CYS A 172 9.38 40.08 27.39
N TRP A 173 9.68 39.36 26.31
CA TRP A 173 10.12 37.96 26.42
C TRP A 173 11.59 37.80 26.77
N GLY A 174 12.43 38.82 26.51
CA GLY A 174 13.86 38.76 26.82
C GLY A 174 14.17 38.80 28.32
N ASP A 175 13.43 39.61 29.08
CA ASP A 175 13.65 39.79 30.53
C ASP A 175 12.43 39.43 31.40
N GLY A 176 11.27 39.16 30.80
CA GLY A 176 10.02 38.86 31.51
C GLY A 176 9.38 40.08 32.19
N ILE A 177 9.86 41.30 31.93
CA ILE A 177 9.40 42.52 32.60
C ILE A 177 8.23 43.14 31.84
N ASP A 178 7.25 43.66 32.58
CA ASP A 178 6.15 44.46 32.04
C ASP A 178 6.59 45.91 31.83
N TYR A 179 6.56 46.36 30.58
CA TYR A 179 6.86 47.73 30.21
C TYR A 179 5.59 48.53 29.95
N PHE A 180 5.54 49.76 30.47
CA PHE A 180 4.43 50.68 30.23
C PHE A 180 4.37 51.11 28.76
N ILE A 181 3.17 51.16 28.19
CA ILE A 181 2.89 51.62 26.83
C ILE A 181 1.89 52.78 26.87
N HIS A 182 2.17 53.83 26.08
CA HIS A 182 1.22 54.91 25.81
C HIS A 182 0.77 54.87 24.34
N ILE A 183 -0.45 55.30 24.04
CA ILE A 183 -1.03 55.30 22.67
C ILE A 183 -0.18 56.09 21.66
N SER A 184 0.51 57.14 22.10
CA SER A 184 1.41 57.92 21.22
C SER A 184 2.66 57.15 20.78
N ASN A 185 2.99 56.04 21.45
CA ASN A 185 4.17 55.24 21.17
C ASN A 185 3.84 54.02 20.29
N ILE A 186 2.58 53.86 19.89
CA ILE A 186 2.06 52.77 19.08
C ILE A 186 1.99 53.24 17.63
N LYS A 187 2.62 52.49 16.71
CA LYS A 187 2.54 52.75 15.26
C LYS A 187 1.26 52.18 14.62
N LEU A 188 0.51 51.37 15.36
CA LEU A 188 -0.69 50.65 14.91
C LEU A 188 -1.97 51.47 15.06
N ARG A 189 -3.00 51.11 14.28
CA ARG A 189 -4.35 51.68 14.45
C ARG A 189 -5.11 51.11 15.66
N THR A 190 -4.88 49.84 16.01
CA THR A 190 -5.51 49.15 17.14
C THR A 190 -4.62 48.02 17.65
N ILE A 191 -4.61 47.78 18.97
CA ILE A 191 -3.88 46.68 19.63
C ILE A 191 -4.84 45.90 20.53
N ASN A 192 -4.70 44.57 20.54
CA ASN A 192 -5.46 43.63 21.36
C ASN A 192 -4.59 42.88 22.37
N LYS A 193 -5.24 42.29 23.38
CA LYS A 193 -4.64 41.59 24.55
C LYS A 193 -3.88 40.29 24.23
N THR A 194 -3.51 40.06 22.98
CA THR A 194 -2.84 38.83 22.55
C THR A 194 -1.81 39.07 21.47
N ASP A 195 -1.68 40.32 21.00
CA ASP A 195 -0.85 40.63 19.86
C ASP A 195 0.64 40.48 20.23
N PHE A 196 1.39 39.87 19.32
CA PHE A 196 2.84 39.83 19.38
C PHE A 196 3.39 41.12 18.79
N VAL A 197 4.31 41.75 19.50
CA VAL A 197 4.77 43.11 19.19
C VAL A 197 6.28 43.22 19.28
N VAL A 198 6.83 44.09 18.45
CA VAL A 198 8.24 44.50 18.45
C VAL A 198 8.33 45.94 18.92
N PHE A 199 9.26 46.24 19.82
CA PHE A 199 9.40 47.56 20.43
C PHE A 199 10.83 47.85 20.91
N LEU A 200 11.08 49.12 21.23
CA LEU A 200 12.30 49.60 21.88
C LEU A 200 11.98 50.01 23.32
N ILE A 201 13.01 50.02 24.18
CA ILE A 201 12.87 50.39 25.59
C ILE A 201 13.64 51.68 25.86
N ARG A 202 13.02 52.62 26.58
CA ARG A 202 13.67 53.86 27.05
C ARG A 202 13.23 54.23 28.47
N ASN A 203 13.92 55.17 29.11
CA ASN A 203 13.46 55.75 30.38
C ASN A 203 12.19 56.57 30.15
N SER A 204 11.26 56.50 31.09
CA SER A 204 9.98 57.17 30.99
C SER A 204 10.14 58.68 31.12
N SER A 205 9.41 59.41 30.28
CA SER A 205 9.35 60.87 30.34
C SER A 205 8.71 61.40 31.63
N LYS A 206 7.94 60.57 32.34
CA LYS A 206 7.21 60.95 33.57
C LYS A 206 7.89 60.51 34.86
N SER A 207 8.81 59.55 34.81
CA SER A 207 9.48 58.99 35.97
C SER A 207 10.85 58.45 35.55
N HIS A 208 11.93 59.06 36.03
CA HIS A 208 13.30 58.68 35.67
C HIS A 208 13.67 57.24 36.08
N ASP A 209 13.00 56.67 37.08
CA ASP A 209 13.27 55.31 37.56
C ASP A 209 12.45 54.22 36.84
N LYS A 210 11.56 54.59 35.92
CA LYS A 210 10.69 53.65 35.21
C LYS A 210 11.05 53.61 33.74
N LYS A 211 11.07 52.41 33.15
CA LYS A 211 11.25 52.20 31.72
C LYS A 211 9.89 52.08 31.02
N GLU A 212 9.80 52.53 29.78
CA GLU A 212 8.62 52.43 28.93
C GLU A 212 8.97 51.83 27.56
N ALA A 213 8.02 51.13 26.97
CA ALA A 213 8.10 50.64 25.61
C ALA A 213 7.71 51.76 24.64
N PHE A 214 8.48 51.90 23.56
CA PHE A 214 8.21 52.86 22.50
C PHE A 214 8.49 52.26 21.12
N ASN A 215 8.01 52.94 20.07
CA ASN A 215 8.06 52.47 18.70
C ASN A 215 7.40 51.08 18.53
N LEU A 216 6.28 50.88 19.23
CA LEU A 216 5.63 49.59 19.34
C LEU A 216 4.84 49.29 18.06
N THR A 217 5.19 48.17 17.44
CA THR A 217 4.64 47.71 16.15
C THR A 217 4.22 46.25 16.27
N SER A 218 3.18 45.86 15.55
CA SER A 218 2.75 44.45 15.47
C SER A 218 3.85 43.66 14.77
N ILE A 219 4.06 42.40 15.16
CA ILE A 219 4.96 41.52 14.42
C ILE A 219 4.53 41.38 12.95
N LEU A 220 3.24 41.55 12.64
CA LEU A 220 2.71 41.50 11.27
C LEU A 220 3.08 42.73 10.44
N ASP A 221 3.24 43.88 11.09
CA ASP A 221 3.45 45.17 10.44
C ASP A 221 4.90 45.65 10.55
N PHE A 222 5.77 44.88 11.21
CA PHE A 222 7.17 45.22 11.40
C PHE A 222 7.96 45.04 10.10
N ASP A 223 8.47 46.15 9.56
CA ASP A 223 9.17 46.19 8.27
C ASP A 223 10.60 46.76 8.37
N GLU A 224 11.08 47.07 9.58
CA GLU A 224 12.33 47.79 9.79
C GLU A 224 13.59 46.90 9.74
N ASP A 225 13.49 45.62 10.14
CA ASP A 225 14.65 44.73 10.25
C ASP A 225 14.29 43.26 9.95
N LEU A 226 14.59 42.81 8.73
CA LEU A 226 14.36 41.43 8.32
C LEU A 226 15.25 40.43 9.08
N ASP A 227 16.52 40.78 9.35
CA ASP A 227 17.43 39.86 10.01
C ASP A 227 17.00 39.61 11.46
N TYR A 228 16.45 40.62 12.13
CA TYR A 228 15.82 40.46 13.45
C TYR A 228 14.62 39.52 13.42
N LEU A 229 13.75 39.59 12.42
CA LEU A 229 12.63 38.64 12.28
C LEU A 229 13.12 37.19 12.09
N LEU A 230 14.21 36.99 11.36
CA LEU A 230 14.81 35.67 11.17
C LEU A 230 15.44 35.12 12.45
N GLU A 231 16.05 35.99 13.26
CA GLU A 231 16.57 35.67 14.60
C GLU A 231 15.41 35.25 15.53
N LEU A 232 14.34 36.04 15.58
CA LEU A 232 13.15 35.72 16.36
C LEU A 232 12.52 34.38 15.98
N TYR A 233 12.48 34.04 14.69
CA TYR A 233 11.98 32.73 14.27
C TYR A 233 12.84 31.58 14.80
N SER A 234 14.17 31.78 14.84
CA SER A 234 15.13 30.79 15.32
C SER A 234 15.08 30.62 16.84
N ASP A 235 14.94 31.72 17.57
CA ASP A 235 14.99 31.74 19.04
C ASP A 235 13.70 31.22 19.70
N TYR A 236 12.55 31.36 19.01
CA TYR A 236 11.25 31.02 19.57
C TYR A 236 10.58 29.87 18.79
N SER A 237 10.30 28.78 19.50
CA SER A 237 9.63 27.58 18.97
C SER A 237 8.11 27.59 19.15
N ASP A 238 7.53 28.62 19.80
CA ASP A 238 6.08 28.72 19.98
C ASP A 238 5.37 28.79 18.61
N ARG A 239 4.45 27.84 18.40
CA ARG A 239 3.77 27.69 17.11
C ARG A 239 2.92 28.91 16.75
N LYS A 240 2.22 29.52 17.71
CA LYS A 240 1.35 30.68 17.43
C LYS A 240 2.19 31.89 17.03
N PHE A 241 3.31 32.09 17.71
CA PHE A 241 4.26 33.14 17.39
C PHE A 241 4.88 32.94 16.01
N ARG A 242 5.37 31.73 15.68
CA ARG A 242 5.92 31.42 14.36
C ARG A 242 4.91 31.65 13.24
N VAL A 243 3.64 31.28 13.41
CA VAL A 243 2.57 31.58 12.43
C VAL A 243 2.39 33.09 12.24
N ALA A 244 2.37 33.87 13.34
CA ALA A 244 2.26 35.31 13.26
C ALA A 244 3.47 35.94 12.54
N LEU A 245 4.68 35.44 12.79
CA LEU A 245 5.90 35.89 12.14
C LEU A 245 5.91 35.55 10.64
N LEU A 246 5.52 34.32 10.29
CA LEU A 246 5.37 33.89 8.89
C LEU A 246 4.27 34.65 8.15
N SER A 247 3.34 35.29 8.85
CA SER A 247 2.31 36.13 8.24
C SER A 247 2.79 37.56 7.93
N ASN A 248 4.02 37.91 8.30
CA ASN A 248 4.61 39.21 8.02
C ASN A 248 4.93 39.37 6.51
N PRO A 249 4.56 40.47 5.84
CA PRO A 249 4.78 40.66 4.40
C PRO A 249 6.24 40.69 3.94
N ILE A 250 7.18 41.07 4.80
CA ILE A 250 8.61 41.15 4.46
C ILE A 250 9.37 39.85 4.73
N ILE A 251 8.72 38.83 5.30
CA ILE A 251 9.40 37.59 5.67
C ILE A 251 9.94 36.86 4.44
N ASP A 252 11.19 36.39 4.55
CA ASP A 252 11.84 35.61 3.51
C ASP A 252 11.68 34.11 3.80
N TYR A 253 10.64 33.51 3.22
CA TYR A 253 10.36 32.08 3.38
C TYR A 253 11.49 31.16 2.91
N LEU A 254 12.27 31.56 1.90
CA LEU A 254 13.41 30.76 1.44
C LEU A 254 14.49 30.75 2.52
N ARG A 255 14.78 31.91 3.10
CA ARG A 255 15.78 32.01 4.17
C ARG A 255 15.34 31.31 5.46
N ILE A 256 14.04 31.30 5.77
CA ILE A 256 13.49 30.48 6.86
C ILE A 256 13.66 28.98 6.57
N ALA A 257 13.35 28.54 5.34
CA ALA A 257 13.56 27.15 4.95
C ALA A 257 15.04 26.76 5.08
N GLU A 258 15.97 27.60 4.61
CA GLU A 258 17.41 27.37 4.78
C GLU A 258 17.81 27.27 6.26
N LEU A 259 17.25 28.10 7.14
CA LEU A 259 17.52 28.04 8.58
C LEU A 259 17.08 26.69 9.17
N GLU A 260 15.86 26.25 8.88
CA GLU A 260 15.34 24.96 9.35
C GLU A 260 16.20 23.78 8.83
N LEU A 261 16.53 23.78 7.54
CA LEU A 261 17.36 22.74 6.93
C LEU A 261 18.80 22.72 7.47
N ASN A 262 19.41 23.89 7.73
CA ASN A 262 20.77 23.99 8.26
C ASN A 262 20.87 23.64 9.75
N ASN A 263 19.77 23.79 10.51
CA ASN A 263 19.72 23.41 11.91
C ASN A 263 19.54 21.90 12.12
N TYR A 264 19.10 21.18 11.09
CA TYR A 264 18.96 19.74 11.17
C TYR A 264 20.32 19.02 11.17
N ASN A 265 20.51 18.14 12.14
CA ASN A 265 21.66 17.24 12.18
C ASN A 265 21.36 15.97 11.37
N PRO A 266 22.08 15.69 10.26
CA PRO A 266 21.86 14.49 9.44
C PRO A 266 22.12 13.18 10.19
N ASN A 267 22.92 13.22 11.25
CA ASN A 267 23.21 12.08 12.13
C ASN A 267 22.29 12.07 13.37
N GLY A 268 21.25 12.90 13.38
CA GLY A 268 20.27 12.99 14.45
C GLY A 268 19.34 11.77 14.53
N THR A 269 18.45 11.82 15.51
CA THR A 269 17.43 10.79 15.76
C THR A 269 16.22 10.96 14.83
N LYS A 270 15.35 9.93 14.76
CA LYS A 270 14.03 10.04 14.09
C LYS A 270 13.18 11.19 14.67
N VAL A 271 13.37 11.52 15.95
CA VAL A 271 12.67 12.64 16.63
C VAL A 271 13.12 13.98 16.05
N ASP A 272 14.42 14.17 15.83
CA ASP A 272 14.98 15.40 15.26
C ASP A 272 14.39 15.68 13.87
N PHE A 273 14.23 14.63 13.06
CA PHE A 273 13.62 14.78 11.74
C PHE A 273 12.11 15.07 11.81
N SER A 274 11.40 14.48 12.78
CA SER A 274 9.96 14.74 12.96
C SER A 274 9.71 16.21 13.30
N VAL A 275 10.58 16.83 14.10
CA VAL A 275 10.53 18.26 14.40
C VAL A 275 10.78 19.10 13.14
N LEU A 276 11.83 18.80 12.38
CA LEU A 276 12.11 19.46 11.10
C LEU A 276 10.90 19.37 10.16
N LEU A 277 10.32 18.18 10.02
CA LEU A 277 9.19 17.93 9.13
C LEU A 277 7.98 18.77 9.54
N GLN A 278 7.68 18.89 10.83
CA GLN A 278 6.61 19.74 11.34
C GLN A 278 6.88 21.23 11.06
N ASN A 279 8.11 21.69 11.20
CA ASN A 279 8.48 23.08 10.91
C ASN A 279 8.37 23.39 9.42
N ILE A 280 8.79 22.46 8.54
CA ILE A 280 8.63 22.60 7.09
C ILE A 280 7.16 22.63 6.69
N ILE A 281 6.32 21.73 7.25
CA ILE A 281 4.87 21.75 6.99
C ILE A 281 4.28 23.09 7.44
N LEU A 282 4.62 23.55 8.64
CA LEU A 282 4.18 24.85 9.15
C LEU A 282 4.56 25.98 8.19
N LEU A 283 5.79 25.96 7.69
CA LEU A 283 6.28 26.94 6.73
C LEU A 283 5.44 26.94 5.45
N LEU A 284 5.27 25.76 4.83
CA LEU A 284 4.55 25.60 3.56
C LEU A 284 3.07 25.96 3.70
N ASP A 285 2.42 25.60 4.80
CA ASP A 285 1.02 25.91 5.08
C ASP A 285 0.75 27.43 5.18
N ASN A 286 1.78 28.23 5.48
CA ASN A 286 1.68 29.69 5.60
C ASN A 286 2.13 30.44 4.34
N ILE A 287 2.58 29.76 3.28
CA ILE A 287 2.92 30.40 2.01
C ILE A 287 1.65 30.59 1.17
N ILE A 288 1.29 31.84 0.90
CA ILE A 288 0.12 32.18 0.07
C ILE A 288 0.44 32.11 -1.44
N SER A 289 1.71 32.33 -1.82
CA SER A 289 2.13 32.40 -3.23
C SER A 289 2.60 31.05 -3.77
N ASP A 290 1.94 30.55 -4.81
CA ASP A 290 2.34 29.33 -5.53
C ASP A 290 3.80 29.36 -6.00
N SER A 291 4.28 30.53 -6.44
CA SER A 291 5.66 30.69 -6.92
C SER A 291 6.69 30.54 -5.80
N LEU A 292 6.40 31.10 -4.62
CA LEU A 292 7.24 30.97 -3.42
C LEU A 292 7.20 29.54 -2.88
N SER A 293 6.01 28.95 -2.84
CA SER A 293 5.81 27.56 -2.40
C SER A 293 6.65 26.62 -3.27
N LYS A 294 6.59 26.76 -4.60
CA LYS A 294 7.46 26.01 -5.53
C LYS A 294 8.95 26.25 -5.28
N GLY A 295 9.35 27.49 -4.98
CA GLY A 295 10.74 27.83 -4.64
C GLY A 295 11.23 27.08 -3.39
N VAL A 296 10.44 27.12 -2.32
CA VAL A 296 10.73 26.44 -1.05
C VAL A 296 10.73 24.92 -1.23
N THR A 297 9.72 24.36 -1.89
CA THR A 297 9.67 22.92 -2.19
C THR A 297 10.85 22.46 -3.03
N LYS A 298 11.29 23.27 -4.00
CA LYS A 298 12.49 22.99 -4.81
C LYS A 298 13.75 22.94 -3.94
N LEU A 299 13.94 23.93 -3.06
CA LEU A 299 15.06 23.95 -2.12
C LEU A 299 15.09 22.68 -1.24
N ILE A 300 13.94 22.32 -0.66
CA ILE A 300 13.82 21.11 0.16
C ILE A 300 14.10 19.85 -0.66
N SER A 301 13.66 19.81 -1.93
CA SER A 301 13.91 18.69 -2.83
C SER A 301 15.39 18.54 -3.19
N GLU A 302 16.11 19.65 -3.36
CA GLU A 302 17.56 19.64 -3.59
C GLU A 302 18.32 19.20 -2.33
N TRP A 303 17.91 19.69 -1.16
CA TRP A 303 18.45 19.25 0.12
C TRP A 303 18.20 17.77 0.39
N ALA A 304 16.98 17.26 0.11
CA ALA A 304 16.61 15.87 0.36
C ALA A 304 17.50 14.86 -0.40
N LYS A 305 18.07 15.25 -1.55
CA LYS A 305 19.04 14.44 -2.30
C LYS A 305 20.38 14.28 -1.59
N LEU A 306 20.71 15.20 -0.68
CA LEU A 306 21.94 15.20 0.10
C LEU A 306 21.76 14.50 1.45
N VAL A 307 20.52 14.18 1.84
CA VAL A 307 20.22 13.50 3.11
C VAL A 307 20.60 12.02 3.01
N PRO A 308 21.34 11.48 3.99
CA PRO A 308 21.96 10.15 3.88
C PRO A 308 21.00 8.96 3.95
N THR A 309 19.72 9.13 4.33
CA THR A 309 18.80 8.00 4.54
C THR A 309 17.53 8.09 3.69
N GLY A 310 17.14 6.95 3.10
CA GLY A 310 15.91 6.84 2.32
C GLY A 310 14.65 7.05 3.13
N TYR A 311 14.70 6.74 4.42
CA TYR A 311 13.61 6.96 5.37
C TYR A 311 13.10 8.42 5.34
N HIS A 312 14.01 9.39 5.39
CA HIS A 312 13.63 10.81 5.36
C HIS A 312 12.99 11.22 4.03
N GLN A 313 13.52 10.73 2.91
CA GLN A 313 12.94 11.02 1.58
C GLN A 313 11.53 10.43 1.45
N ILE A 314 11.30 9.22 1.98
CA ILE A 314 9.98 8.60 1.98
C ILE A 314 8.98 9.40 2.82
N LEU A 315 9.39 9.93 3.98
CA LEU A 315 8.51 10.76 4.79
C LEU A 315 8.15 12.09 4.11
N LEU A 316 9.12 12.75 3.47
CA LEU A 316 8.86 13.98 2.70
C LEU A 316 7.94 13.72 1.50
N TRP A 317 8.09 12.58 0.84
CA TRP A 317 7.15 12.17 -0.21
C TRP A 317 5.76 11.89 0.37
N ASN A 318 5.69 11.22 1.52
CA ASN A 318 4.42 10.90 2.14
C ASN A 318 3.62 12.17 2.52
N THR A 319 4.29 13.23 2.94
CA THR A 319 3.66 14.53 3.24
C THR A 319 3.35 15.37 2.00
N GLY A 320 3.73 14.91 0.81
CA GLY A 320 3.52 15.63 -0.45
C GLY A 320 4.53 16.74 -0.73
N ILE A 321 5.57 16.87 0.11
CA ILE A 321 6.66 17.83 -0.10
C ILE A 321 7.51 17.38 -1.30
N LEU A 322 7.92 16.11 -1.33
CA LEU A 322 8.50 15.54 -2.55
C LEU A 322 7.37 15.07 -3.47
N GLN A 323 7.37 15.60 -4.69
CA GLN A 323 6.38 15.25 -5.72
C GLN A 323 6.65 13.88 -6.34
N GLN A 324 7.92 13.49 -6.42
CA GLN A 324 8.34 12.22 -6.97
C GLN A 324 8.63 11.24 -5.85
N LEU A 325 8.17 10.00 -6.04
CA LEU A 325 8.52 8.90 -5.17
C LEU A 325 10.04 8.65 -5.25
N PRO A 326 10.74 8.36 -4.13
CA PRO A 326 12.15 7.98 -4.17
C PRO A 326 12.39 6.77 -5.07
N ASP A 327 13.62 6.61 -5.56
CA ASP A 327 13.94 5.48 -6.41
C ASP A 327 13.83 4.15 -5.65
N ILE A 328 13.67 3.05 -6.40
CA ILE A 328 13.36 1.75 -5.81
C ILE A 328 14.49 1.24 -4.90
N LYS A 329 15.74 1.63 -5.14
CA LYS A 329 16.87 1.22 -4.30
C LYS A 329 16.75 1.90 -2.94
N THR A 330 16.53 3.21 -2.93
CA THR A 330 16.28 3.98 -1.70
C THR A 330 15.06 3.47 -0.94
N ILE A 331 13.97 3.12 -1.63
CA ILE A 331 12.80 2.53 -0.98
C ILE A 331 13.17 1.21 -0.31
N LYS A 332 13.81 0.28 -1.03
CA LYS A 332 14.18 -1.05 -0.48
C LYS A 332 14.99 -0.92 0.80
N GLU A 333 16.04 -0.11 0.78
CA GLU A 333 16.97 0.08 1.90
C GLU A 333 16.27 0.63 3.16
N SER A 334 15.16 1.36 3.01
CA SER A 334 14.44 1.97 4.13
C SER A 334 13.04 1.40 4.38
N PHE A 335 12.56 0.46 3.55
CA PHE A 335 11.17 -0.01 3.62
C PHE A 335 10.84 -0.68 4.96
N ASN A 336 11.79 -1.44 5.50
CA ASN A 336 11.60 -2.13 6.78
C ASN A 336 11.67 -1.18 7.99
N ASP A 337 12.38 -0.05 7.88
CA ASP A 337 12.49 0.98 8.93
C ASP A 337 11.20 1.79 9.14
N ILE A 338 10.26 1.69 8.19
CA ILE A 338 8.95 2.33 8.26
C ILE A 338 8.05 1.52 9.17
N GLU A 339 7.76 2.07 10.34
CA GLU A 339 6.89 1.42 11.31
C GLU A 339 5.40 1.54 10.93
N ASP A 340 5.00 2.65 10.31
CA ASP A 340 3.60 2.93 9.95
C ASP A 340 3.11 2.05 8.77
N PRO A 341 2.12 1.16 8.99
CA PRO A 341 1.56 0.31 7.95
C PRO A 341 0.86 1.09 6.82
N LEU A 342 0.30 2.28 7.12
CA LEU A 342 -0.37 3.12 6.13
C LEU A 342 0.64 3.70 5.13
N ILE A 343 1.82 4.10 5.62
CA ILE A 343 2.91 4.56 4.75
C ILE A 343 3.40 3.42 3.88
N LYS A 344 3.63 2.23 4.45
CA LYS A 344 4.01 1.03 3.67
C LYS A 344 3.00 0.71 2.57
N THR A 345 1.70 0.77 2.90
CA THR A 345 0.62 0.54 1.93
C THR A 345 0.62 1.59 0.82
N LYS A 346 0.82 2.87 1.17
CA LYS A 346 0.92 3.96 0.20
C LYS A 346 2.10 3.77 -0.76
N ILE A 347 3.25 3.33 -0.26
CA ILE A 347 4.43 3.01 -1.08
C ILE A 347 4.12 1.84 -2.03
N ILE A 348 3.58 0.73 -1.52
CA ILE A 348 3.23 -0.45 -2.32
C ILE A 348 2.26 -0.07 -3.44
N ASN A 349 1.32 0.84 -3.19
CA ASN A 349 0.36 1.30 -4.19
C ASN A 349 0.98 2.24 -5.23
N ALA A 350 2.03 2.98 -4.86
CA ALA A 350 2.69 3.95 -5.73
C ALA A 350 3.76 3.35 -6.66
N VAL A 351 4.32 2.18 -6.31
CA VAL A 351 5.36 1.54 -7.13
C VAL A 351 4.78 0.61 -8.22
N PRO A 352 5.48 0.41 -9.35
CA PRO A 352 5.11 -0.57 -10.37
C PRO A 352 5.06 -2.02 -9.84
N ILE A 353 4.30 -2.91 -10.50
CA ILE A 353 4.12 -4.31 -10.06
C ILE A 353 5.45 -5.04 -9.82
N LEU A 354 6.42 -4.94 -10.73
CA LEU A 354 7.73 -5.58 -10.58
C LEU A 354 8.47 -5.10 -9.31
N SER A 355 8.38 -3.80 -9.03
CA SER A 355 8.92 -3.20 -7.82
C SER A 355 8.22 -3.71 -6.54
N LYS A 356 6.91 -3.98 -6.59
CA LYS A 356 6.18 -4.58 -5.45
C LYS A 356 6.73 -5.95 -5.09
N ILE A 357 6.97 -6.79 -6.11
CA ILE A 357 7.55 -8.13 -5.93
C ILE A 357 8.93 -8.00 -5.29
N SER A 358 9.76 -7.10 -5.79
CA SER A 358 11.11 -6.93 -5.29
C SER A 358 11.16 -6.38 -3.85
N LEU A 359 10.22 -5.51 -3.47
CA LEU A 359 10.09 -5.08 -2.07
C LEU A 359 9.63 -6.23 -1.17
N LEU A 360 8.72 -7.06 -1.64
CA LEU A 360 8.21 -8.19 -0.88
C LEU A 360 9.27 -9.29 -0.69
N ASP A 361 10.08 -9.59 -1.72
CA ASP A 361 11.27 -10.45 -1.63
C ASP A 361 12.28 -9.92 -0.62
N PHE A 362 12.55 -8.61 -0.64
CA PHE A 362 13.41 -7.97 0.35
C PHE A 362 12.85 -8.07 1.77
N SER A 363 11.56 -7.85 1.98
CA SER A 363 10.94 -8.05 3.30
C SER A 363 10.99 -9.51 3.76
N LEU A 364 10.87 -10.48 2.86
CA LEU A 364 11.05 -11.91 3.16
C LEU A 364 12.45 -12.20 3.71
N GLN A 365 13.49 -11.66 3.06
CA GLN A 365 14.88 -11.79 3.54
C GLN A 365 15.11 -11.15 4.91
N ASN A 366 14.29 -10.16 5.27
CA ASN A 366 14.34 -9.46 6.56
C ASN A 366 13.34 -10.01 7.60
N GLY A 367 12.89 -11.26 7.44
CA GLY A 367 12.12 -11.98 8.46
C GLY A 367 10.59 -11.88 8.32
N LEU A 368 10.06 -11.41 7.19
CA LEU A 368 8.63 -11.52 6.91
C LEU A 368 8.23 -13.01 6.89
N LYS A 369 7.11 -13.35 7.55
CA LYS A 369 6.58 -14.72 7.56
C LYS A 369 6.27 -15.19 6.13
N LYS A 370 6.62 -16.44 5.81
CA LYS A 370 6.40 -17.05 4.48
C LYS A 370 4.92 -17.07 4.07
N SER A 371 4.00 -17.26 5.02
CA SER A 371 2.55 -17.20 4.77
C SER A 371 2.10 -15.80 4.36
N THR A 372 2.58 -14.76 5.05
CA THR A 372 2.30 -13.35 4.71
C THR A 372 2.91 -12.98 3.37
N TYR A 373 4.14 -13.44 3.10
CA TYR A 373 4.78 -13.31 1.80
C TYR A 373 3.91 -13.89 0.68
N TYR A 374 3.47 -15.15 0.82
CA TYR A 374 2.61 -15.79 -0.17
C TYR A 374 1.30 -15.02 -0.39
N SER A 375 0.59 -14.66 0.68
CA SER A 375 -0.68 -13.93 0.58
C SER A 375 -0.55 -12.60 -0.16
N ASN A 376 0.52 -11.85 0.10
CA ASN A 376 0.79 -10.59 -0.58
C ASN A 376 1.21 -10.81 -2.03
N LEU A 377 2.07 -11.79 -2.29
CA LEU A 377 2.53 -12.10 -3.63
C LEU A 377 1.38 -12.59 -4.52
N PHE A 378 0.47 -13.40 -3.97
CA PHE A 378 -0.74 -13.86 -4.66
C PHE A 378 -1.55 -12.69 -5.20
N LYS A 379 -1.86 -11.69 -4.36
CA LYS A 379 -2.58 -10.48 -4.78
C LYS A 379 -1.83 -9.66 -5.84
N ILE A 380 -0.50 -9.60 -5.75
CA ILE A 380 0.34 -8.91 -6.73
C ILE A 380 0.29 -9.64 -8.08
N ILE A 381 0.39 -10.97 -8.09
CA ILE A 381 0.33 -11.78 -9.31
C ILE A 381 -1.08 -11.77 -9.91
N GLU A 382 -2.15 -11.79 -9.12
CA GLU A 382 -3.51 -11.57 -9.63
C GLU A 382 -3.64 -10.22 -10.35
N SER A 383 -3.02 -9.17 -9.79
CA SER A 383 -2.99 -7.84 -10.43
C SER A 383 -2.16 -7.84 -11.72
N LEU A 384 -1.10 -8.65 -11.78
CA LEU A 384 -0.29 -8.84 -12.99
C LEU A 384 -1.08 -9.54 -14.10
N ILE A 385 -1.82 -10.61 -13.78
CA ILE A 385 -2.69 -11.32 -14.73
C ILE A 385 -3.63 -10.33 -15.42
N LYS A 386 -4.19 -9.39 -14.65
CA LYS A 386 -5.00 -8.29 -15.17
C LYS A 386 -4.20 -7.32 -16.04
N GLU A 387 -3.05 -6.82 -15.57
CA GLU A 387 -2.22 -5.86 -16.32
C GLU A 387 -1.73 -6.44 -17.66
N LYS A 388 -1.46 -7.75 -17.72
CA LYS A 388 -0.98 -8.46 -18.91
C LYS A 388 -2.09 -8.97 -19.81
N SER A 389 -3.34 -8.58 -19.59
CA SER A 389 -4.49 -9.00 -20.41
C SER A 389 -4.56 -10.52 -20.61
N ILE A 390 -4.35 -11.27 -19.52
CA ILE A 390 -4.49 -12.73 -19.53
C ILE A 390 -5.96 -13.07 -19.30
N THR A 391 -6.63 -13.53 -20.35
CA THR A 391 -8.03 -13.96 -20.32
C THR A 391 -8.10 -15.43 -19.94
N ILE A 392 -8.67 -15.73 -18.77
CA ILE A 392 -8.98 -17.10 -18.37
C ILE A 392 -10.27 -17.53 -19.05
N PHE A 393 -10.31 -18.71 -19.64
CA PHE A 393 -11.42 -19.21 -20.45
C PHE A 393 -11.74 -20.66 -20.09
N ASP A 394 -13.04 -21.00 -20.14
CA ASP A 394 -13.52 -22.39 -20.06
C ASP A 394 -14.85 -22.55 -20.82
N LEU A 395 -15.12 -23.74 -21.35
CA LEU A 395 -16.40 -24.11 -21.95
C LEU A 395 -16.83 -25.53 -21.59
N GLU A 396 -18.16 -25.74 -21.58
CA GLU A 396 -18.79 -27.06 -21.47
C GLU A 396 -19.32 -27.50 -22.83
N TYR A 397 -18.93 -28.68 -23.29
CA TYR A 397 -19.28 -29.19 -24.63
C TYR A 397 -19.80 -30.62 -24.59
N ASP A 398 -20.91 -30.89 -25.28
CA ASP A 398 -21.56 -32.20 -25.28
C ASP A 398 -21.21 -33.08 -26.50
N GLY A 399 -20.31 -32.63 -27.38
CA GLY A 399 -19.99 -33.30 -28.65
C GLY A 399 -20.72 -32.71 -29.86
N HIS A 400 -21.68 -31.81 -29.65
CA HIS A 400 -22.44 -31.17 -30.73
C HIS A 400 -22.51 -29.66 -30.56
N ILE A 401 -22.81 -29.17 -29.36
CA ILE A 401 -22.98 -27.76 -29.06
C ILE A 401 -22.28 -27.37 -27.76
N ILE A 402 -21.85 -26.12 -27.68
CA ILE A 402 -21.35 -25.53 -26.44
C ILE A 402 -22.57 -25.35 -25.52
N LYS A 403 -22.56 -25.99 -24.35
CA LYS A 403 -23.63 -25.88 -23.35
C LYS A 403 -23.47 -24.66 -22.47
N GLU A 404 -22.25 -24.40 -22.06
CA GLU A 404 -21.88 -23.29 -21.21
C GLU A 404 -20.54 -22.73 -21.66
N MET A 405 -20.35 -21.43 -21.44
CA MET A 405 -19.11 -20.74 -21.75
C MET A 405 -18.88 -19.69 -20.68
N ALA A 406 -17.63 -19.54 -20.26
CA ALA A 406 -17.23 -18.47 -19.37
C ALA A 406 -15.84 -17.94 -19.73
N PHE A 407 -15.60 -16.66 -19.47
CA PHE A 407 -14.26 -16.11 -19.47
C PHE A 407 -14.10 -14.95 -18.51
N SER A 408 -12.87 -14.75 -18.03
CA SER A 408 -12.52 -13.62 -17.18
C SER A 408 -12.05 -12.43 -18.02
N HIS A 409 -12.70 -11.28 -17.86
CA HIS A 409 -12.26 -10.02 -18.44
C HIS A 409 -12.42 -8.87 -17.46
N ASN A 410 -11.35 -8.09 -17.27
CA ASN A 410 -11.35 -6.89 -16.40
C ASN A 410 -11.91 -7.10 -14.97
N ASN A 411 -11.60 -8.24 -14.33
CA ASN A 411 -12.09 -8.70 -13.01
C ASN A 411 -13.53 -9.23 -12.97
N ASN A 412 -14.25 -9.23 -14.08
CA ASN A 412 -15.56 -9.86 -14.17
C ASN A 412 -15.43 -11.22 -14.85
N ILE A 413 -16.25 -12.17 -14.42
CA ILE A 413 -16.43 -13.45 -15.12
C ILE A 413 -17.75 -13.33 -15.88
N GLU A 414 -17.63 -13.27 -17.20
CA GLU A 414 -18.78 -13.28 -18.10
C GLU A 414 -19.16 -14.74 -18.38
N THR A 415 -20.45 -15.05 -18.38
CA THR A 415 -20.94 -16.43 -18.48
C THR A 415 -22.19 -16.51 -19.34
N ALA A 416 -22.34 -17.60 -20.11
CA ALA A 416 -23.53 -17.89 -20.89
C ALA A 416 -23.90 -19.37 -20.83
N THR A 417 -25.20 -19.66 -20.76
CA THR A 417 -25.75 -21.03 -20.69
C THR A 417 -26.86 -21.28 -21.74
N THR A 418 -27.24 -20.26 -22.51
CA THR A 418 -28.20 -20.39 -23.62
C THR A 418 -27.47 -20.17 -24.94
N GLN A 419 -27.89 -20.83 -26.02
CA GLN A 419 -27.20 -20.72 -27.32
C GLN A 419 -27.11 -19.29 -27.83
N ASN A 420 -28.17 -18.49 -27.68
CA ASN A 420 -28.16 -17.10 -28.12
C ASN A 420 -27.17 -16.25 -27.31
N ASP A 421 -27.10 -16.49 -26.00
CA ASP A 421 -26.16 -15.78 -25.14
C ASP A 421 -24.72 -16.22 -25.37
N ILE A 422 -24.50 -17.49 -25.71
CA ILE A 422 -23.18 -18.03 -26.07
C ILE A 422 -22.65 -17.37 -27.34
N GLU A 423 -23.47 -17.23 -28.39
CA GLU A 423 -23.04 -16.55 -29.62
C GLU A 423 -22.69 -15.07 -29.36
N ASN A 424 -23.48 -14.38 -28.52
CA ASN A 424 -23.16 -13.01 -28.11
C ASN A 424 -21.86 -12.95 -27.28
N LEU A 425 -21.66 -13.92 -26.38
CA LEU A 425 -20.48 -14.00 -25.52
C LEU A 425 -19.22 -14.34 -26.33
N LEU A 426 -19.32 -15.18 -27.37
CA LEU A 426 -18.23 -15.47 -28.30
C LEU A 426 -17.74 -14.21 -29.03
N LEU A 427 -18.65 -13.31 -29.41
CA LEU A 427 -18.27 -12.03 -30.03
C LEU A 427 -17.48 -11.16 -29.04
N GLN A 428 -17.97 -11.03 -27.79
CA GLN A 428 -17.27 -10.27 -26.74
C GLN A 428 -15.91 -10.88 -26.41
N PHE A 429 -15.84 -12.22 -26.35
CA PHE A 429 -14.61 -12.94 -26.12
C PHE A 429 -13.60 -12.66 -27.24
N LYS A 430 -14.02 -12.76 -28.50
CA LYS A 430 -13.18 -12.43 -29.66
C LYS A 430 -12.63 -11.01 -29.57
N GLU A 431 -13.47 -10.03 -29.22
CA GLU A 431 -13.04 -8.64 -29.02
C GLU A 431 -12.00 -8.51 -27.89
N ALA A 432 -12.18 -9.23 -26.77
CA ALA A 432 -11.23 -9.23 -25.66
C ALA A 432 -9.83 -9.75 -26.06
N LEU A 433 -9.78 -10.72 -26.98
CA LEU A 433 -8.52 -11.31 -27.46
C LEU A 433 -7.74 -10.40 -28.42
N LEU A 434 -8.36 -9.41 -29.05
CA LEU A 434 -7.72 -8.49 -30.01
C LEU A 434 -6.74 -7.49 -29.39
N THR A 435 -6.59 -7.51 -28.06
CA THR A 435 -5.60 -6.68 -27.36
C THR A 435 -4.17 -7.13 -27.68
N THR A 436 -3.25 -6.17 -27.89
CA THR A 436 -1.86 -6.49 -28.21
C THR A 436 -1.17 -7.22 -27.06
N ASN A 437 -0.43 -8.29 -27.33
CA ASN A 437 0.23 -9.15 -26.33
C ASN A 437 -0.76 -9.79 -25.32
N SER A 438 -1.97 -10.12 -25.77
CA SER A 438 -2.94 -10.86 -24.99
C SER A 438 -2.55 -12.33 -24.80
N PHE A 439 -3.10 -12.93 -23.75
CA PHE A 439 -2.98 -14.36 -23.49
C PHE A 439 -4.36 -14.96 -23.31
N ILE A 440 -4.52 -16.20 -23.76
CA ILE A 440 -5.62 -17.07 -23.34
C ILE A 440 -5.05 -18.13 -22.40
N ALA A 441 -5.71 -18.32 -21.26
CA ALA A 441 -5.35 -19.35 -20.31
C ALA A 441 -6.56 -20.20 -19.95
N GLY A 442 -6.34 -21.49 -19.72
CA GLY A 442 -7.38 -22.43 -19.33
C GLY A 442 -6.78 -23.73 -18.84
N HIS A 443 -7.62 -24.67 -18.44
CA HIS A 443 -7.18 -25.99 -18.03
C HIS A 443 -7.35 -27.00 -19.17
N ASN A 444 -6.25 -27.57 -19.67
CA ASN A 444 -6.26 -28.40 -20.89
C ASN A 444 -6.72 -27.66 -22.17
N ILE A 445 -6.57 -26.33 -22.16
CA ILE A 445 -7.15 -25.43 -23.16
C ILE A 445 -6.63 -25.67 -24.58
N GLU A 446 -5.37 -26.08 -24.70
CA GLU A 446 -4.74 -26.28 -26.00
C GLU A 446 -5.35 -27.48 -26.74
N LYS A 447 -5.74 -28.51 -25.99
CA LYS A 447 -6.25 -29.78 -26.55
C LYS A 447 -7.76 -29.84 -26.60
N PHE A 448 -8.47 -29.03 -25.82
CA PHE A 448 -9.93 -29.12 -25.69
C PHE A 448 -10.62 -27.87 -26.26
N ASP A 449 -10.51 -26.73 -25.58
CA ASP A 449 -11.24 -25.53 -25.91
C ASP A 449 -10.83 -24.90 -27.24
N ILE A 450 -9.51 -24.76 -27.49
CA ILE A 450 -9.00 -24.09 -28.69
C ILE A 450 -9.46 -24.77 -29.98
N PRO A 451 -9.41 -26.11 -30.13
CA PRO A 451 -9.98 -26.80 -31.27
C PRO A 451 -11.46 -26.46 -31.51
N ILE A 452 -12.28 -26.43 -30.45
CA ILE A 452 -13.72 -26.13 -30.52
C ILE A 452 -13.93 -24.66 -30.93
N LEU A 453 -13.15 -23.74 -30.38
CA LEU A 453 -13.22 -22.32 -30.71
C LEU A 453 -12.79 -22.03 -32.17
N ASN A 454 -11.79 -22.75 -32.67
CA ASN A 454 -11.31 -22.63 -34.06
C ASN A 454 -12.37 -23.04 -35.09
N GLU A 455 -13.36 -23.87 -34.73
CA GLU A 455 -14.51 -24.15 -35.58
C GLU A 455 -15.47 -22.96 -35.70
N ARG A 456 -15.39 -21.99 -34.77
CA ARG A 456 -16.29 -20.82 -34.70
C ARG A 456 -15.64 -19.55 -35.23
N PHE A 457 -14.37 -19.32 -34.95
CA PHE A 457 -13.63 -18.17 -35.46
C PHE A 457 -12.11 -18.43 -35.50
N GLU A 458 -11.41 -17.67 -36.34
CA GLU A 458 -9.95 -17.73 -36.43
C GLU A 458 -9.30 -17.02 -35.23
N MET A 459 -8.48 -17.76 -34.48
CA MET A 459 -7.72 -17.23 -33.34
C MET A 459 -6.67 -16.21 -33.80
N PRO A 460 -6.43 -15.14 -33.04
CA PRO A 460 -5.36 -14.19 -33.35
C PRO A 460 -4.00 -14.89 -33.42
N THR A 461 -3.24 -14.69 -34.50
CA THR A 461 -1.94 -15.36 -34.73
C THR A 461 -0.89 -15.04 -33.68
N GLU A 462 -1.05 -13.92 -32.96
CA GLU A 462 -0.10 -13.43 -31.96
C GLU A 462 -0.57 -13.64 -30.52
N ILE A 463 -1.60 -14.46 -30.27
CA ILE A 463 -2.04 -14.74 -28.90
C ILE A 463 -1.07 -15.70 -28.20
N GLY A 464 -0.74 -15.42 -26.93
CA GLY A 464 -0.02 -16.38 -26.09
C GLY A 464 -0.99 -17.39 -25.48
N ILE A 465 -0.60 -18.67 -25.43
CA ILE A 465 -1.43 -19.74 -24.84
C ILE A 465 -0.82 -20.20 -23.52
N ILE A 466 -1.64 -20.30 -22.47
CA ILE A 466 -1.23 -20.77 -21.15
C ILE A 466 -2.12 -21.94 -20.75
N ASP A 467 -1.61 -23.15 -20.91
CA ASP A 467 -2.30 -24.36 -20.46
C ASP A 467 -1.90 -24.71 -19.02
N THR A 468 -2.80 -24.48 -18.07
CA THR A 468 -2.55 -24.74 -16.65
C THR A 468 -2.39 -26.23 -16.33
N LEU A 469 -2.94 -27.14 -17.14
CA LEU A 469 -2.69 -28.58 -17.00
C LEU A 469 -1.26 -28.92 -17.40
N CYS A 470 -0.79 -28.35 -18.51
CA CYS A 470 0.59 -28.51 -18.97
C CYS A 470 1.57 -27.99 -17.91
N LEU A 471 1.35 -26.77 -17.42
CA LEU A 471 2.18 -26.17 -16.38
C LEU A 471 2.19 -27.02 -15.10
N GLU A 472 1.03 -27.54 -14.67
CA GLU A 472 0.98 -28.36 -13.47
C GLU A 472 1.73 -29.68 -13.65
N THR A 473 1.66 -30.29 -14.82
CA THR A 473 2.38 -31.53 -15.12
C THR A 473 3.90 -31.32 -15.00
N LEU A 474 4.40 -30.15 -15.38
CA LEU A 474 5.80 -29.78 -15.23
C LEU A 474 6.18 -29.52 -13.77
N LEU A 475 5.33 -28.77 -13.06
CA LEU A 475 5.58 -28.35 -11.67
C LEU A 475 5.39 -29.49 -10.66
N SER A 476 4.48 -30.42 -10.93
CA SER A 476 4.07 -31.51 -10.04
C SER A 476 3.87 -32.82 -10.82
N PRO A 477 4.92 -33.39 -11.44
CA PRO A 477 4.78 -34.60 -12.26
C PRO A 477 4.27 -35.83 -11.48
N THR A 478 4.36 -35.80 -10.15
CA THR A 478 3.90 -36.88 -9.27
C THR A 478 2.46 -36.72 -8.77
N LEU A 479 1.72 -35.70 -9.24
CA LEU A 479 0.33 -35.49 -8.84
C LEU A 479 -0.55 -36.63 -9.39
N LYS A 480 -1.34 -37.26 -8.52
CA LYS A 480 -2.17 -38.43 -8.89
C LYS A 480 -3.34 -38.12 -9.80
N SER A 481 -3.84 -36.89 -9.72
CA SER A 481 -4.99 -36.42 -10.47
C SER A 481 -4.80 -34.95 -10.75
N PHE A 482 -4.91 -34.59 -12.03
CA PHE A 482 -4.91 -33.21 -12.46
C PHE A 482 -6.34 -32.67 -12.67
N ALA A 483 -7.36 -33.46 -12.35
CA ALA A 483 -8.75 -32.99 -12.39
C ALA A 483 -8.95 -31.87 -11.36
N LEU A 484 -9.51 -30.75 -11.83
CA LEU A 484 -9.84 -29.62 -10.97
C LEU A 484 -10.90 -30.01 -9.93
N ASN A 485 -10.74 -29.47 -8.72
CA ASN A 485 -11.70 -29.63 -7.64
C ASN A 485 -12.76 -28.53 -7.67
N THR A 486 -13.65 -28.59 -8.66
CA THR A 486 -14.70 -27.58 -8.90
C THR A 486 -16.08 -28.22 -8.99
N LYS A 487 -17.12 -27.41 -9.22
CA LYS A 487 -18.47 -27.93 -9.48
C LYS A 487 -18.66 -28.41 -10.93
N HIS A 488 -17.61 -28.38 -11.76
CA HIS A 488 -17.64 -28.75 -13.18
C HIS A 488 -18.68 -27.92 -13.95
N ASN A 489 -18.52 -26.61 -13.88
CA ASN A 489 -19.21 -25.66 -14.75
C ASN A 489 -18.25 -24.55 -15.15
N ALA A 490 -18.47 -23.97 -16.32
CA ALA A 490 -17.53 -23.03 -16.92
C ALA A 490 -17.17 -21.84 -16.01
N LYS A 491 -18.14 -21.32 -15.25
CA LYS A 491 -17.92 -20.18 -14.37
C LYS A 491 -16.95 -20.51 -13.23
N ASP A 492 -17.26 -21.59 -12.50
CA ASP A 492 -16.45 -22.03 -11.36
C ASP A 492 -15.05 -22.44 -11.84
N ASP A 493 -14.95 -23.07 -13.01
CA ASP A 493 -13.69 -23.53 -13.60
C ASP A 493 -12.81 -22.35 -14.05
N VAL A 494 -13.38 -21.27 -14.58
CA VAL A 494 -12.65 -20.01 -14.85
C VAL A 494 -12.09 -19.40 -13.57
N GLU A 495 -12.90 -19.27 -12.52
CA GLU A 495 -12.44 -18.69 -11.24
C GLU A 495 -11.33 -19.54 -10.62
N HIS A 496 -11.50 -20.85 -10.66
CA HIS A 496 -10.55 -21.80 -10.09
C HIS A 496 -9.24 -21.84 -10.88
N THR A 497 -9.32 -21.83 -12.21
CA THR A 497 -8.16 -21.78 -13.10
C THR A 497 -7.37 -20.49 -12.95
N LYS A 498 -8.04 -19.35 -12.72
CA LYS A 498 -7.35 -18.08 -12.40
C LYS A 498 -6.49 -18.20 -11.13
N ASN A 499 -7.06 -18.79 -10.09
CA ASN A 499 -6.36 -18.96 -8.81
C ASN A 499 -5.23 -19.98 -8.92
N LEU A 500 -5.45 -21.08 -9.63
CA LEU A 500 -4.41 -22.06 -9.95
C LEU A 500 -3.27 -21.42 -10.73
N LEU A 501 -3.55 -20.66 -11.80
CA LEU A 501 -2.53 -19.97 -12.59
C LEU A 501 -1.71 -19.01 -11.73
N THR A 502 -2.36 -18.29 -10.81
CA THR A 502 -1.68 -17.40 -9.86
C THR A 502 -0.69 -18.19 -9.00
N ASN A 503 -1.10 -19.32 -8.42
CA ASN A 503 -0.22 -20.21 -7.68
C ASN A 503 0.93 -20.76 -8.57
N GLN A 504 0.63 -21.18 -9.80
CA GLN A 504 1.61 -21.71 -10.75
C GLN A 504 2.66 -20.67 -11.13
N ILE A 505 2.28 -19.42 -11.40
CA ILE A 505 3.22 -18.32 -11.64
C ILE A 505 4.14 -18.15 -10.42
N ILE A 506 3.59 -18.16 -9.20
CA ILE A 506 4.39 -18.06 -7.97
C ILE A 506 5.37 -19.23 -7.83
N ARG A 507 4.95 -20.45 -8.18
CA ARG A 507 5.86 -21.61 -8.17
C ARG A 507 6.91 -21.49 -9.25
N LEU A 508 6.56 -21.04 -10.46
CA LEU A 508 7.49 -20.82 -11.57
C LEU A 508 8.54 -19.75 -11.27
N ILE A 509 8.24 -18.73 -10.46
CA ILE A 509 9.22 -17.71 -10.10
C ILE A 509 10.16 -18.16 -8.96
N HIS A 510 9.73 -19.12 -8.14
CA HIS A 510 10.53 -19.69 -7.05
C HIS A 510 11.23 -21.02 -7.36
N VAL A 511 10.85 -21.71 -8.43
CA VAL A 511 11.48 -22.98 -8.82
C VAL A 511 12.97 -22.77 -9.12
N SER A 512 13.80 -23.77 -8.82
CA SER A 512 15.25 -23.69 -9.03
C SER A 512 15.60 -23.42 -10.50
N GLU A 513 16.71 -22.70 -10.75
CA GLU A 513 17.16 -22.38 -12.12
C GLU A 513 17.34 -23.63 -12.99
N ASN A 514 17.90 -24.71 -12.42
CA ASN A 514 18.12 -25.96 -13.15
C ASN A 514 16.82 -26.62 -13.59
N GLN A 515 15.78 -26.55 -12.75
CA GLN A 515 14.48 -27.11 -13.06
C GLN A 515 13.71 -26.19 -14.02
N PHE A 516 13.75 -24.87 -13.80
CA PHE A 516 13.13 -23.89 -14.70
C PHE A 516 13.63 -24.04 -16.14
N LYS A 517 14.95 -24.18 -16.34
CA LYS A 517 15.56 -24.42 -17.66
C LYS A 517 15.01 -25.63 -18.41
N ARG A 518 14.57 -26.66 -17.68
CA ARG A 518 13.94 -27.85 -18.28
C ARG A 518 12.51 -27.59 -18.75
N PHE A 519 11.83 -26.62 -18.13
CA PHE A 519 10.45 -26.25 -18.43
C PHE A 519 10.34 -25.32 -19.63
N GLU A 520 11.34 -24.47 -19.89
CA GLU A 520 11.29 -23.42 -20.92
C GLU A 520 10.79 -23.90 -22.28
N LYS A 521 11.20 -25.10 -22.71
CA LYS A 521 10.82 -25.68 -24.02
C LYS A 521 9.34 -26.05 -24.15
N PHE A 522 8.60 -26.06 -23.04
CA PHE A 522 7.18 -26.42 -22.97
C PHE A 522 6.29 -25.22 -22.63
N ILE A 523 6.88 -24.05 -22.36
CA ILE A 523 6.15 -22.85 -21.98
C ILE A 523 6.12 -21.91 -23.18
N ASP A 524 4.98 -21.29 -23.44
CA ASP A 524 4.84 -20.27 -24.48
C ASP A 524 5.93 -19.18 -24.33
N SER A 525 6.54 -18.80 -25.45
CA SER A 525 7.70 -17.90 -25.45
C SER A 525 7.38 -16.49 -24.95
N LYS A 526 6.14 -16.01 -25.13
CA LYS A 526 5.71 -14.70 -24.63
C LYS A 526 5.44 -14.77 -23.13
N PHE A 527 4.81 -15.85 -22.66
CA PHE A 527 4.60 -16.08 -21.25
C PHE A 527 5.92 -16.28 -20.50
N LEU A 528 6.87 -16.99 -21.11
CA LEU A 528 8.20 -17.21 -20.56
C LEU A 528 8.94 -15.89 -20.31
N LYS A 529 8.82 -14.90 -21.21
CA LYS A 529 9.37 -13.54 -21.00
C LYS A 529 8.79 -12.87 -19.76
N ILE A 530 7.49 -13.04 -19.50
CA ILE A 530 6.86 -12.53 -18.27
C ILE A 530 7.48 -13.20 -17.06
N ILE A 531 7.60 -14.53 -17.05
CA ILE A 531 8.18 -15.26 -15.93
C ILE A 531 9.63 -14.83 -15.66
N TYR A 532 10.45 -14.65 -16.70
CA TYR A 532 11.81 -14.14 -16.54
C TYR A 532 11.86 -12.76 -15.87
N GLN A 533 11.03 -11.81 -16.31
CA GLN A 533 10.94 -10.48 -15.69
C GLN A 533 10.55 -10.55 -14.21
N LEU A 534 9.65 -11.45 -13.84
CA LEU A 534 9.29 -11.65 -12.43
C LEU A 534 10.45 -12.26 -11.63
N ARG A 535 11.14 -13.25 -12.21
CA ARG A 535 12.27 -13.95 -11.57
C ARG A 535 13.45 -13.01 -11.29
N GLU A 536 13.69 -12.00 -12.12
CA GLU A 536 14.74 -10.98 -11.89
C GLU A 536 14.51 -10.18 -10.61
N ASN A 537 13.27 -10.15 -10.10
CA ASN A 537 12.89 -9.41 -8.90
C ASN A 537 12.85 -10.27 -7.63
N ILE A 538 13.23 -11.56 -7.74
CA ILE A 538 13.22 -12.52 -6.65
C ILE A 538 14.63 -13.09 -6.46
N SER A 539 15.16 -12.94 -5.26
CA SER A 539 16.45 -13.49 -4.86
C SER A 539 16.28 -14.71 -3.95
N GLU A 540 15.20 -14.76 -3.16
CA GLU A 540 14.94 -15.86 -2.22
C GLU A 540 14.27 -17.04 -2.93
N ARG A 541 15.02 -18.14 -3.12
CA ARG A 541 14.51 -19.40 -3.68
C ARG A 541 14.83 -20.55 -2.74
N ASN A 542 14.02 -20.67 -1.68
CA ASN A 542 14.21 -21.68 -0.65
C ASN A 542 13.26 -22.87 -0.84
N ILE A 543 13.77 -24.09 -0.63
CA ILE A 543 13.04 -25.36 -0.65
C ILE A 543 11.82 -25.33 0.28
N GLU A 544 11.94 -24.76 1.47
CA GLU A 544 10.82 -24.70 2.42
C GLU A 544 9.68 -23.80 1.93
N LEU A 545 10.02 -22.67 1.28
CA LEU A 545 9.02 -21.81 0.67
C LEU A 545 8.34 -22.55 -0.50
N PHE A 546 9.11 -23.22 -1.35
CA PHE A 546 8.56 -23.99 -2.45
C PHE A 546 7.62 -25.09 -1.97
N LYS A 547 7.98 -25.83 -0.92
CA LYS A 547 7.10 -26.85 -0.29
C LYS A 547 5.78 -26.26 0.20
N LEU A 548 5.79 -25.07 0.81
CA LEU A 548 4.56 -24.37 1.20
C LEU A 548 3.66 -24.11 -0.02
N LEU A 549 4.24 -23.64 -1.12
CA LEU A 549 3.51 -23.39 -2.37
C LEU A 549 2.92 -24.68 -2.96
N GLU A 550 3.60 -25.81 -2.81
CA GLU A 550 3.11 -27.13 -3.21
C GLU A 550 1.96 -27.63 -2.33
N ILE A 551 1.97 -27.35 -1.03
CA ILE A 551 0.84 -27.66 -0.15
C ILE A 551 -0.38 -26.83 -0.55
N GLU A 552 -0.18 -25.53 -0.87
CA GLU A 552 -1.27 -24.67 -1.34
C GLU A 552 -1.89 -25.14 -2.66
N ARG A 553 -1.10 -25.77 -3.55
CA ARG A 553 -1.58 -26.35 -4.80
C ARG A 553 -2.68 -27.40 -4.57
N ASP A 554 -2.62 -28.17 -3.49
CA ASP A 554 -3.55 -29.29 -3.25
C ASP A 554 -5.02 -28.86 -3.14
N ARG A 555 -5.27 -27.57 -2.88
CA ARG A 555 -6.63 -26.99 -2.87
C ARG A 555 -7.28 -26.98 -4.26
N TYR A 556 -6.47 -27.01 -5.33
CA TYR A 556 -6.96 -26.87 -6.70
C TYR A 556 -7.33 -28.20 -7.36
N PHE A 557 -6.86 -29.32 -6.84
CA PHE A 557 -7.02 -30.62 -7.49
C PHE A 557 -7.78 -31.61 -6.63
N ILE A 558 -8.48 -32.54 -7.26
CA ILE A 558 -9.13 -33.64 -6.55
C ILE A 558 -8.04 -34.56 -5.98
N ILE A 559 -7.85 -34.50 -4.66
CA ILE A 559 -6.92 -35.39 -3.96
C ILE A 559 -7.57 -36.77 -3.85
N LYS A 560 -7.14 -37.69 -4.72
CA LYS A 560 -7.44 -39.11 -4.54
C LYS A 560 -6.39 -39.70 -3.62
N GLU A 561 -6.78 -40.00 -2.38
CA GLU A 561 -6.00 -40.92 -1.56
C GLU A 561 -5.84 -42.24 -2.33
N THR A 562 -4.71 -42.92 -2.15
CA THR A 562 -4.59 -44.31 -2.62
C THR A 562 -5.69 -45.07 -1.88
N GLY A 563 -6.79 -45.39 -2.58
CA GLY A 563 -8.00 -45.88 -1.91
C GLY A 563 -7.64 -47.03 -0.99
N SER A 564 -8.13 -46.99 0.26
CA SER A 564 -7.89 -48.02 1.27
C SER A 564 -8.08 -49.42 0.70
N THR A 565 -9.06 -49.60 -0.19
CA THR A 565 -9.33 -50.85 -0.91
C THR A 565 -8.14 -51.37 -1.72
N LYS A 566 -7.42 -50.54 -2.49
CA LYS A 566 -6.26 -50.98 -3.27
C LYS A 566 -5.06 -51.28 -2.37
N ALA A 567 -4.92 -50.54 -1.27
CA ALA A 567 -3.89 -50.80 -0.27
C ALA A 567 -4.18 -52.11 0.51
N GLU A 568 -5.44 -52.37 0.84
CA GLU A 568 -5.92 -53.62 1.45
C GLU A 568 -5.72 -54.80 0.49
N GLU A 569 -6.14 -54.67 -0.77
CA GLU A 569 -5.95 -55.69 -1.81
C GLU A 569 -4.47 -56.04 -2.00
N PHE A 570 -3.60 -55.02 -1.98
CA PHE A 570 -2.16 -55.22 -2.07
C PHE A 570 -1.59 -55.88 -0.80
N ARG A 571 -2.03 -55.49 0.40
CA ARG A 571 -1.65 -56.15 1.66
C ARG A 571 -2.10 -57.61 1.69
N THR A 572 -3.33 -57.92 1.28
CA THR A 572 -3.86 -59.29 1.17
C THR A 572 -3.05 -60.10 0.17
N PHE A 573 -2.76 -59.54 -1.00
CA PHE A 573 -1.93 -60.18 -2.03
C PHE A 573 -0.54 -60.56 -1.51
N LEU A 574 0.10 -59.69 -0.72
CA LEU A 574 1.42 -59.97 -0.14
C LEU A 574 1.37 -61.04 0.96
N ASN A 575 0.36 -61.00 1.83
CA ASN A 575 0.20 -61.99 2.90
C ASN A 575 -0.02 -63.42 2.36
N ASP A 576 -0.72 -63.56 1.23
CA ASP A 576 -1.01 -64.85 0.58
C ASP A 576 0.22 -65.47 -0.13
N LYS A 577 1.31 -64.72 -0.31
CA LYS A 577 2.52 -65.15 -1.07
C LYS A 577 3.77 -65.37 -0.21
N THR A 578 3.62 -65.35 1.11
CA THR A 578 4.70 -65.39 2.14
C THR A 578 5.58 -66.66 2.20
N SER A 579 5.41 -67.64 1.30
CA SER A 579 6.15 -68.91 1.34
C SER A 579 7.29 -69.03 0.33
N GLN A 580 7.54 -68.02 -0.51
CA GLN A 580 8.66 -68.01 -1.47
C GLN A 580 9.33 -66.63 -1.55
N PRO A 581 10.67 -66.57 -1.75
CA PRO A 581 11.37 -65.31 -1.98
C PRO A 581 10.80 -64.63 -3.24
N THR A 582 10.29 -63.41 -3.07
CA THR A 582 9.46 -62.72 -4.06
C THR A 582 10.01 -61.33 -4.33
N PHE A 583 10.32 -61.05 -5.60
CA PHE A 583 10.75 -59.72 -6.05
C PHE A 583 9.53 -58.82 -6.25
N ILE A 584 9.46 -57.70 -5.54
CA ILE A 584 8.36 -56.73 -5.66
C ILE A 584 8.90 -55.51 -6.40
N ILE A 585 8.32 -55.20 -7.56
CA ILE A 585 8.60 -53.97 -8.30
C ILE A 585 7.32 -53.13 -8.23
N THR A 586 7.38 -52.00 -7.54
CA THR A 586 6.22 -51.13 -7.35
C THR A 586 6.62 -49.65 -7.43
N PRO A 587 5.71 -48.76 -7.87
CA PRO A 587 5.93 -47.32 -7.81
C PRO A 587 6.19 -46.84 -6.37
N LYS A 588 7.00 -45.79 -6.23
CA LYS A 588 7.44 -45.22 -4.94
C LYS A 588 6.29 -44.88 -3.98
N GLU A 589 5.11 -44.57 -4.53
CA GLU A 589 3.89 -44.27 -3.75
C GLU A 589 3.39 -45.43 -2.87
N PHE A 590 3.79 -46.68 -3.14
CA PHE A 590 3.46 -47.84 -2.30
C PHE A 590 4.51 -48.14 -1.23
N TYR A 591 5.62 -47.38 -1.17
CA TYR A 591 6.70 -47.68 -0.23
C TYR A 591 6.31 -47.52 1.24
N PRO A 592 5.54 -46.50 1.66
CA PRO A 592 5.08 -46.42 3.05
C PRO A 592 4.30 -47.67 3.50
N LEU A 593 3.50 -48.26 2.61
CA LEU A 593 2.75 -49.50 2.87
C LEU A 593 3.66 -50.74 2.97
N LEU A 594 4.75 -50.77 2.19
CA LEU A 594 5.71 -51.88 2.20
C LEU A 594 6.63 -51.86 3.43
N VAL A 595 6.99 -50.68 3.94
CA VAL A 595 7.84 -50.52 5.14
C VAL A 595 7.15 -51.07 6.40
N GLU A 596 5.81 -51.09 6.44
CA GLU A 596 5.03 -51.62 7.57
C GLU A 596 5.04 -53.16 7.67
N LEU A 597 5.55 -53.87 6.65
CA LEU A 597 5.61 -55.33 6.64
C LEU A 597 6.92 -55.81 7.30
N PRO A 598 6.85 -56.73 8.28
CA PRO A 598 7.98 -57.07 9.16
C PRO A 598 9.17 -57.77 8.46
N ASN A 599 8.99 -58.24 7.22
CA ASN A 599 9.96 -59.11 6.52
C ASN A 599 10.53 -58.48 5.22
N ILE A 600 10.39 -57.16 5.01
CA ILE A 600 10.87 -56.48 3.79
C ILE A 600 12.17 -55.72 4.06
N GLN A 601 13.19 -55.91 3.20
CA GLN A 601 14.44 -55.14 3.21
C GLN A 601 14.60 -54.32 1.91
N PHE A 602 15.01 -53.06 2.04
CA PHE A 602 15.28 -52.16 0.91
C PHE A 602 16.76 -52.26 0.51
N SER A 603 17.06 -52.45 -0.79
CA SER A 603 18.42 -52.31 -1.33
C SER A 603 18.63 -50.92 -1.93
N GLU A 604 19.82 -50.34 -1.78
CA GLU A 604 20.14 -48.91 -1.91
C GLU A 604 19.68 -48.17 -3.20
N ASP A 605 19.59 -46.85 -3.01
CA ASP A 605 18.95 -45.80 -3.82
C ASP A 605 19.75 -45.45 -5.10
N SER A 606 19.23 -45.79 -6.28
CA SER A 606 19.83 -45.33 -7.55
C SER A 606 18.84 -45.08 -8.72
N GLY A 607 17.53 -44.96 -8.48
CA GLY A 607 16.59 -44.54 -9.53
C GLY A 607 15.10 -44.58 -9.14
N GLU A 608 14.24 -43.99 -9.99
CA GLU A 608 12.77 -43.89 -9.82
C GLU A 608 12.02 -45.23 -9.71
N TYR A 609 12.73 -46.35 -9.86
CA TYR A 609 12.26 -47.70 -9.60
C TYR A 609 13.27 -48.42 -8.70
N SER A 610 13.10 -48.31 -7.38
CA SER A 610 13.95 -49.00 -6.42
C SER A 610 13.60 -50.49 -6.39
N LYS A 611 14.58 -51.35 -6.68
CA LYS A 611 14.45 -52.81 -6.57
C LYS A 611 14.29 -53.21 -5.10
N ILE A 612 13.29 -54.03 -4.81
CA ILE A 612 13.10 -54.67 -3.50
C ILE A 612 13.57 -56.12 -3.60
N ILE A 613 14.45 -56.55 -2.69
CA ILE A 613 14.84 -57.95 -2.52
C ILE A 613 14.13 -58.48 -1.28
N SER A 614 13.29 -59.50 -1.44
CA SER A 614 12.80 -60.35 -0.35
C SER A 614 13.20 -61.80 -0.58
#